data_AF-R8NHN3-F1
#
_entry.id   AF-R8NHN3-F1
#
_cell.length_a   1.000
_cell.length_b   1.000
_cell.length_c   1.000
_cell.angle_alpha   90.00
_cell.angle_beta   90.00
_cell.angle_gamma   90.00
#
_symmetry.space_group_name_H-M   'P 1'
#
loop_
_entity.id
_entity.type
_entity.pdbx_description
1 polymer ?
#
loop_
_entity_poly.entity_id
_entity_poly.type
_entity_poly.pdbx_seq_one_letter_code
_entity_poly.pdbx_strand_id
1 'polypeptide(L)'
;MQYTKEALILIIQYKAKELGKIPTKRDIKQQTPIKKIFGSWNNALAAAGFEHLKQRTFTAESITEIFHTWIHENKRIPTTNDLNTDKILPDSKVIKRYLHMGYRDFIISLGYEPFDGTVYTQSDNELLQLLKNEIMRLGTTKKNVFMSQRNKDVVPSVTYYETHFNMRWNRILLLSGISKDNLCGFQYTREELIQILQELHTEFGKAPSQKNLEQLGYSRHIFTNMFQNYNNALIAAGITPMNKTPEVVKATDEELLQMYVDFSNCLGQAATTKQLNESHNIYNADVFALRFGGMLELQKRAGLVSTYGTRKSYSKQGLAEKLKRVYKLNGGRIPIRRLKDFGLCASTLMRYFQTTKINEIWEEIEKEIMHDNQSLRE
;
A
#
# COMPACT_ATOMS: atom_id res chain seq x y z
N MET A 1 5.86 -42.73 -39.17
CA MET A 1 5.83 -44.20 -39.04
C MET A 1 4.51 -44.62 -38.44
N GLN A 2 3.77 -45.46 -39.15
CA GLN A 2 2.50 -46.03 -38.67
C GLN A 2 2.84 -47.32 -37.91
N TYR A 3 2.51 -47.37 -36.62
CA TYR A 3 2.73 -48.56 -35.82
C TYR A 3 1.64 -49.60 -36.14
N THR A 4 2.03 -50.86 -36.36
CA THR A 4 1.08 -51.97 -36.46
C THR A 4 0.59 -52.39 -35.07
N LYS A 5 -0.57 -53.06 -35.01
CA LYS A 5 -1.18 -53.52 -33.76
C LYS A 5 -0.26 -54.48 -33.02
N GLU A 6 0.40 -55.37 -33.76
CA GLU A 6 1.33 -56.39 -33.28
C GLU A 6 2.62 -55.76 -32.74
N ALA A 7 3.16 -54.74 -33.43
CA ALA A 7 4.35 -54.03 -32.97
C ALA A 7 4.12 -53.33 -31.63
N LEU A 8 2.92 -52.78 -31.41
CA LEU A 8 2.57 -52.13 -30.15
C LEU A 8 2.37 -53.13 -29.00
N ILE A 9 1.84 -54.33 -29.28
CA ILE A 9 1.75 -55.42 -28.29
C ILE A 9 3.15 -55.85 -27.84
N LEU A 10 4.09 -56.04 -28.77
CA LEU A 10 5.47 -56.41 -28.46
C LEU A 10 6.18 -55.34 -27.62
N ILE A 11 5.94 -54.06 -27.89
CA ILE A 11 6.49 -52.95 -27.08
C ILE A 11 5.99 -53.04 -25.63
N ILE A 12 4.71 -53.34 -25.43
CA ILE A 12 4.13 -53.48 -24.09
C ILE A 12 4.74 -54.70 -23.37
N GLN A 13 4.85 -55.84 -24.05
CA GLN A 13 5.41 -57.07 -23.48
C GLN A 13 6.90 -56.93 -23.13
N TYR A 14 7.69 -56.33 -24.02
CA TYR A 14 9.11 -56.07 -23.79
C TYR A 14 9.30 -55.14 -22.59
N LYS A 15 8.53 -54.05 -22.51
CA LYS A 15 8.62 -53.12 -21.38
C LYS A 15 8.20 -53.78 -20.06
N ALA A 16 7.21 -54.66 -20.08
CA ALA A 16 6.83 -55.44 -18.90
C ALA A 16 7.96 -56.34 -18.41
N LYS A 17 8.66 -57.01 -19.34
CA LYS A 17 9.83 -57.85 -19.03
C LYS A 17 11.01 -57.03 -18.50
N GLU A 18 11.28 -55.86 -19.08
CA GLU A 18 12.32 -54.94 -18.64
C GLU A 18 12.09 -54.42 -17.21
N LEU A 19 10.85 -54.08 -16.88
CA LEU A 19 10.50 -53.48 -15.59
C LEU A 19 10.18 -54.51 -14.49
N GLY A 20 10.02 -55.79 -14.84
CA GLY A 20 9.54 -56.83 -13.94
C GLY A 20 8.12 -56.59 -13.39
N LYS A 21 7.35 -55.69 -14.02
CA LYS A 21 5.98 -55.31 -13.64
C LYS A 21 5.19 -54.84 -14.85
N ILE A 22 3.85 -54.84 -14.75
CA ILE A 22 2.97 -54.35 -15.81
C ILE A 22 3.25 -52.86 -16.06
N PRO A 23 3.61 -52.43 -17.29
CA PRO A 23 3.98 -51.06 -17.58
C PRO A 23 2.76 -50.15 -17.55
N THR A 24 2.93 -48.98 -16.94
CA THR A 24 1.93 -47.90 -16.97
C THR A 24 2.08 -47.07 -18.25
N LYS A 25 1.05 -46.27 -18.58
CA LYS A 25 1.07 -45.38 -19.75
C LYS A 25 2.27 -44.42 -19.79
N ARG A 26 2.86 -44.09 -18.63
CA ARG A 26 4.02 -43.20 -18.53
C ARG A 26 5.34 -43.89 -18.86
N ASP A 27 5.37 -45.23 -18.79
CA ASP A 27 6.57 -46.03 -18.98
C ASP A 27 6.88 -46.30 -20.47
N ILE A 28 5.93 -46.02 -21.37
CA ILE A 28 6.02 -46.32 -22.80
C ILE A 28 5.82 -45.04 -23.62
N LYS A 29 6.84 -44.69 -24.43
CA LYS A 29 6.83 -43.48 -25.29
C LYS A 29 5.67 -43.50 -26.30
N GLN A 30 5.30 -44.68 -26.79
CA GLN A 30 4.25 -44.89 -27.79
C GLN A 30 2.82 -44.89 -27.21
N GLN A 31 2.59 -44.27 -26.05
CA GLN A 31 1.27 -44.25 -25.40
C GLN A 31 0.14 -43.68 -26.28
N THR A 32 0.43 -42.68 -27.11
CA THR A 32 -0.56 -42.04 -27.97
C THR A 32 -0.98 -42.95 -29.14
N PRO A 33 -0.05 -43.56 -29.92
CA PRO A 33 -0.40 -44.62 -30.87
C PRO A 33 -1.17 -45.79 -30.25
N ILE A 34 -0.76 -46.26 -29.06
CA ILE A 34 -1.42 -47.36 -28.35
C ILE A 34 -2.88 -47.02 -28.04
N LYS A 35 -3.13 -45.85 -27.43
CA LYS A 35 -4.50 -45.41 -27.15
C LYS A 35 -5.34 -45.26 -28.42
N LYS A 36 -4.75 -44.76 -29.52
CA LYS A 36 -5.46 -44.55 -30.79
C LYS A 36 -5.88 -45.87 -31.46
N ILE A 37 -5.03 -46.90 -31.42
CA ILE A 37 -5.29 -48.19 -32.08
C ILE A 37 -6.16 -49.12 -31.23
N PHE A 38 -5.95 -49.15 -29.91
CA PHE A 38 -6.67 -50.04 -29.00
C PHE A 38 -7.87 -49.38 -28.28
N GLY A 39 -8.05 -48.07 -28.45
CA GLY A 39 -9.08 -47.25 -27.80
C GLY A 39 -8.76 -46.91 -26.34
N SER A 40 -8.30 -47.88 -25.56
CA SER A 40 -7.91 -47.72 -24.16
C SER A 40 -6.58 -48.41 -23.84
N TRP A 41 -5.88 -47.91 -22.80
CA TRP A 41 -4.66 -48.54 -22.30
C TRP A 41 -4.93 -49.97 -21.79
N ASN A 42 -6.09 -50.18 -21.15
CA ASN A 42 -6.48 -51.47 -20.62
C ASN A 42 -6.72 -52.50 -21.73
N ASN A 43 -7.32 -52.08 -22.85
CA ASN A 43 -7.51 -52.94 -24.01
C ASN A 43 -6.17 -53.36 -24.62
N ALA A 44 -5.20 -52.44 -24.64
CA ALA A 44 -3.85 -52.74 -25.11
C ALA A 44 -3.11 -53.71 -24.19
N LEU A 45 -3.25 -53.55 -22.86
CA LEU A 45 -2.71 -54.50 -21.88
C LEU A 45 -3.36 -55.88 -22.00
N ALA A 46 -4.68 -55.94 -22.16
CA ALA A 46 -5.41 -57.19 -22.38
C ALA A 46 -4.97 -57.89 -23.68
N ALA A 47 -4.82 -57.14 -24.77
CA ALA A 47 -4.31 -57.67 -26.04
C ALA A 47 -2.85 -58.14 -25.95
N ALA A 48 -2.07 -57.58 -25.01
CA ALA A 48 -0.71 -58.00 -24.71
C ALA A 48 -0.62 -59.19 -23.73
N GLY A 49 -1.76 -59.74 -23.29
CA GLY A 49 -1.83 -60.89 -22.40
C GLY A 49 -1.70 -60.56 -20.91
N PHE A 50 -1.83 -59.28 -20.52
CA PHE A 50 -1.80 -58.86 -19.13
C PHE A 50 -3.22 -58.70 -18.57
N GLU A 51 -3.49 -59.30 -17.42
CA GLU A 51 -4.65 -58.92 -16.62
C GLU A 51 -4.47 -57.49 -16.13
N HIS A 52 -5.30 -56.58 -16.62
CA HIS A 52 -5.32 -55.22 -16.13
C HIS A 52 -6.08 -55.18 -14.80
N LEU A 53 -5.69 -54.26 -13.91
CA LEU A 53 -6.46 -53.97 -12.70
C LEU A 53 -7.90 -53.64 -13.12
N LYS A 54 -8.86 -54.50 -12.75
CA LYS A 54 -10.29 -54.25 -12.99
C LYS A 54 -10.59 -52.86 -12.42
N GLN A 55 -10.92 -51.91 -13.28
CA GLN A 55 -11.52 -50.67 -12.79
C GLN A 55 -12.77 -51.10 -12.02
N ARG A 56 -12.94 -50.65 -10.77
CA ARG A 56 -14.21 -50.84 -10.06
C ARG A 56 -15.31 -50.30 -10.96
N THR A 57 -16.11 -51.21 -11.50
CA THR A 57 -17.33 -50.87 -12.23
C THR A 57 -18.37 -50.55 -11.19
N PHE A 58 -18.89 -49.34 -11.23
CA PHE A 58 -19.97 -48.90 -10.36
C PHE A 58 -21.28 -49.01 -11.13
N THR A 59 -22.33 -49.48 -10.45
CA THR A 59 -23.72 -49.23 -10.83
C THR A 59 -24.33 -48.19 -9.89
N ALA A 60 -25.45 -47.59 -10.28
CA ALA A 60 -26.17 -46.63 -9.45
C ALA A 60 -26.50 -47.22 -8.06
N GLU A 61 -26.96 -48.47 -8.05
CA GLU A 61 -27.35 -49.22 -6.85
C GLU A 61 -26.13 -49.52 -5.95
N SER A 62 -25.01 -49.93 -6.56
CA SER A 62 -23.77 -50.18 -5.81
C SER A 62 -23.25 -48.90 -5.14
N ILE A 63 -23.42 -47.73 -5.78
CA ILE A 63 -23.03 -46.45 -5.19
C ILE A 63 -23.92 -46.14 -3.99
N THR A 64 -25.25 -46.27 -4.14
CA THR A 64 -26.18 -46.03 -3.02
C THR A 64 -25.90 -46.94 -1.82
N GLU A 65 -25.64 -48.22 -2.06
CA GLU A 65 -25.37 -49.21 -1.00
C GLU A 65 -24.05 -48.92 -0.28
N ILE A 66 -22.99 -48.58 -1.01
CA ILE A 66 -21.70 -48.17 -0.43
C ILE A 66 -21.90 -46.97 0.51
N PHE A 67 -22.68 -45.97 0.08
CA PHE A 67 -22.94 -44.78 0.89
C PHE A 67 -23.80 -45.08 2.11
N HIS A 68 -24.87 -45.87 2.00
CA HIS A 68 -25.67 -46.29 3.16
C HIS A 68 -24.84 -47.06 4.19
N THR A 69 -24.03 -48.02 3.73
CA THR A 69 -23.17 -48.83 4.60
C THR A 69 -22.16 -47.95 5.33
N TRP A 70 -21.47 -47.07 4.59
CA TRP A 70 -20.48 -46.18 5.18
C TRP A 70 -21.11 -45.19 6.17
N ILE A 71 -22.27 -44.61 5.86
CA ILE A 71 -23.00 -43.68 6.75
C ILE A 71 -23.44 -44.41 8.02
N HIS A 72 -23.93 -45.64 7.90
CA HIS A 72 -24.33 -46.46 9.03
C HIS A 72 -23.14 -46.78 9.95
N GLU A 73 -22.00 -47.17 9.39
CA GLU A 73 -20.78 -47.48 10.15
C GLU A 73 -20.17 -46.25 10.82
N ASN A 74 -20.10 -45.12 10.11
CA ASN A 74 -19.42 -43.91 10.60
C ASN A 74 -20.36 -42.93 11.32
N LYS A 75 -21.67 -43.20 11.31
CA LYS A 75 -22.74 -42.37 11.90
C LYS A 75 -22.68 -40.90 11.46
N ARG A 76 -22.18 -40.64 10.26
CA ARG A 76 -22.04 -39.30 9.66
C ARG A 76 -22.04 -39.38 8.14
N ILE A 77 -22.24 -38.25 7.48
CA ILE A 77 -22.19 -38.15 6.02
C ILE A 77 -20.74 -37.96 5.56
N PRO A 78 -20.30 -38.62 4.48
CA PRO A 78 -18.96 -38.41 3.94
C PRO A 78 -18.75 -36.97 3.52
N THR A 79 -17.63 -36.39 3.93
CA THR A 79 -17.17 -35.08 3.45
C THR A 79 -16.41 -35.24 2.13
N THR A 80 -16.17 -34.13 1.44
CA THR A 80 -15.29 -34.13 0.25
C THR A 80 -13.90 -34.70 0.54
N ASN A 81 -13.38 -34.56 1.76
CA ASN A 81 -12.10 -35.15 2.13
C ASN A 81 -12.21 -36.68 2.21
N ASP A 82 -13.26 -37.20 2.83
CA ASP A 82 -13.51 -38.65 2.92
C ASP A 82 -13.63 -39.29 1.54
N LEU A 83 -14.33 -38.63 0.60
CA LEU A 83 -14.42 -39.09 -0.80
C LEU A 83 -13.08 -39.17 -1.53
N ASN A 84 -12.08 -38.38 -1.10
CA ASN A 84 -10.75 -38.36 -1.72
C ASN A 84 -9.77 -39.33 -1.05
N THR A 85 -9.93 -39.60 0.24
CA THR A 85 -8.99 -40.42 1.03
C THR A 85 -9.43 -41.87 1.19
N ASP A 86 -10.74 -42.11 1.26
CA ASP A 86 -11.29 -43.44 1.49
C ASP A 86 -11.22 -44.28 0.20
N LYS A 87 -10.69 -45.51 0.32
CA LYS A 87 -10.54 -46.43 -0.83
C LYS A 87 -11.86 -47.07 -1.25
N ILE A 88 -12.88 -47.04 -0.39
CA ILE A 88 -14.19 -47.67 -0.59
C ILE A 88 -15.14 -46.68 -1.25
N LEU A 89 -15.14 -45.41 -0.81
CA LEU A 89 -16.05 -44.38 -1.30
C LEU A 89 -15.75 -43.96 -2.76
N PRO A 90 -16.79 -43.88 -3.60
CA PRO A 90 -16.69 -43.27 -4.94
C PRO A 90 -16.47 -41.74 -4.86
N ASP A 91 -15.55 -41.21 -5.68
CA ASP A 91 -15.38 -39.75 -5.84
C ASP A 91 -16.67 -39.10 -6.39
N SER A 92 -16.92 -37.85 -6.03
CA SER A 92 -17.92 -36.94 -6.60
C SER A 92 -18.07 -37.02 -8.12
N LYS A 93 -16.97 -37.24 -8.86
CA LYS A 93 -16.98 -37.39 -10.33
C LYS A 93 -17.61 -38.70 -10.78
N VAL A 94 -17.49 -39.76 -9.99
CA VAL A 94 -18.14 -41.06 -10.24
C VAL A 94 -19.63 -40.91 -10.04
N ILE A 95 -20.05 -40.29 -8.93
CA ILE A 95 -21.47 -40.00 -8.63
C ILE A 95 -22.11 -39.21 -9.78
N LYS A 96 -21.47 -38.11 -10.20
CA LYS A 96 -21.95 -37.30 -11.34
C LYS A 96 -22.05 -38.09 -12.66
N ARG A 97 -21.15 -39.05 -12.88
CA ARG A 97 -21.10 -39.85 -14.12
C ARG A 97 -22.21 -40.89 -14.17
N TYR A 98 -22.47 -41.60 -13.07
CA TYR A 98 -23.38 -42.75 -13.04
C TYR A 98 -24.80 -42.37 -12.62
N LEU A 99 -24.97 -41.32 -11.81
CA LEU A 99 -26.27 -40.91 -11.26
C LEU A 99 -26.77 -39.57 -11.84
N HIS A 100 -25.96 -38.89 -12.66
CA HIS A 100 -26.30 -37.61 -13.30
C HIS A 100 -26.72 -36.49 -12.34
N MET A 101 -26.29 -36.57 -11.07
CA MET A 101 -26.65 -35.64 -10.00
C MET A 101 -25.42 -35.08 -9.29
N GLY A 102 -25.57 -33.91 -8.66
CA GLY A 102 -24.55 -33.35 -7.78
C GLY A 102 -24.45 -34.12 -6.47
N TYR A 103 -23.32 -34.00 -5.75
CA TYR A 103 -23.14 -34.71 -4.48
C TYR A 103 -24.21 -34.33 -3.44
N ARG A 104 -24.59 -33.05 -3.38
CA ARG A 104 -25.67 -32.56 -2.51
C ARG A 104 -27.00 -33.24 -2.83
N ASP A 105 -27.41 -33.22 -4.10
CA ASP A 105 -28.66 -33.82 -4.56
C ASP A 105 -28.68 -35.33 -4.35
N PHE A 106 -27.51 -35.97 -4.51
CA PHE A 106 -27.34 -37.39 -4.23
C PHE A 106 -27.61 -37.72 -2.75
N ILE A 107 -27.03 -36.97 -1.81
CA ILE A 107 -27.27 -37.20 -0.38
C ILE A 107 -28.75 -36.97 -0.02
N ILE A 108 -29.40 -35.97 -0.62
CA ILE A 108 -30.85 -35.76 -0.48
C ILE A 108 -31.63 -36.97 -1.02
N SER A 109 -31.23 -37.52 -2.18
CA SER A 109 -31.89 -38.69 -2.77
C SER A 109 -31.77 -39.97 -1.93
N LEU A 110 -30.72 -40.07 -1.12
CA LEU A 110 -30.55 -41.16 -0.14
C LEU A 110 -31.41 -40.98 1.12
N GLY A 111 -32.12 -39.85 1.27
CA GLY A 111 -32.93 -39.54 2.43
C GLY A 111 -32.15 -38.96 3.62
N TYR A 112 -30.92 -38.50 3.41
CA TYR A 112 -30.14 -37.82 4.44
C TYR A 112 -30.12 -36.31 4.22
N GLU A 113 -30.08 -35.54 5.31
CA GLU A 113 -29.85 -34.10 5.22
C GLU A 113 -28.41 -33.84 4.78
N PRO A 114 -28.16 -33.17 3.64
CA PRO A 114 -26.81 -32.98 3.14
C PRO A 114 -25.95 -32.25 4.16
N PHE A 115 -24.71 -32.73 4.33
CA PHE A 115 -23.69 -31.98 5.07
C PHE A 115 -23.35 -30.72 4.28
N ASP A 116 -24.03 -29.62 4.59
CA ASP A 116 -23.56 -28.29 4.23
C ASP A 116 -22.32 -28.05 5.11
N GLY A 117 -21.16 -28.53 4.65
CA GLY A 117 -19.88 -28.46 5.36
C GLY A 117 -19.33 -27.05 5.61
N THR A 118 -20.21 -26.07 5.53
CA THR A 118 -20.00 -24.67 5.85
C THR A 118 -21.19 -24.07 6.60
N VAL A 119 -22.14 -24.83 7.17
CA VAL A 119 -23.12 -24.19 8.07
C VAL A 119 -22.39 -23.88 9.37
N TYR A 120 -21.86 -22.67 9.43
CA TYR A 120 -21.50 -22.09 10.71
C TYR A 120 -22.81 -21.93 11.48
N THR A 121 -22.96 -22.66 12.58
CA THR A 121 -24.12 -22.55 13.50
C THR A 121 -24.05 -21.28 14.34
N GLN A 122 -22.93 -20.57 14.26
CA GLN A 122 -22.70 -19.27 14.88
C GLN A 122 -23.64 -18.21 14.30
N SER A 123 -24.11 -17.33 15.17
CA SER A 123 -24.83 -16.13 14.78
C SER A 123 -23.97 -15.17 13.96
N ASP A 124 -24.60 -14.26 13.22
CA ASP A 124 -23.92 -13.23 12.43
C ASP A 124 -22.89 -12.43 13.25
N ASN A 125 -23.22 -12.09 14.50
CA ASN A 125 -22.31 -11.38 15.39
C ASN A 125 -21.10 -12.23 15.79
N GLU A 126 -21.28 -13.52 16.07
CA GLU A 126 -20.18 -14.42 16.41
C GLU A 126 -19.25 -14.63 15.22
N LEU A 127 -19.79 -14.76 14.01
CA LEU A 127 -19.02 -14.81 12.77
C LEU A 127 -18.19 -13.55 12.58
N LEU A 128 -18.78 -12.37 12.78
CA LEU A 128 -18.07 -11.11 12.69
C LEU A 128 -16.97 -10.98 13.75
N GLN A 129 -17.18 -11.47 14.98
CA GLN A 129 -16.15 -11.50 16.02
C GLN A 129 -15.00 -12.47 15.68
N LEU A 130 -15.30 -13.66 15.15
CA LEU A 130 -14.29 -14.60 14.69
C LEU A 130 -13.42 -13.98 13.59
N LEU A 131 -14.04 -13.30 12.62
CA LEU A 131 -13.34 -12.56 11.59
C LEU A 131 -12.45 -11.47 12.18
N LYS A 132 -12.97 -10.66 13.11
CA LYS A 132 -12.21 -9.59 13.76
C LYS A 132 -10.97 -10.12 14.47
N ASN A 133 -11.13 -11.14 15.31
CA ASN A 133 -10.05 -11.76 16.06
C ASN A 133 -8.96 -12.31 15.13
N GLU A 134 -9.38 -12.92 14.01
CA GLU A 134 -8.45 -13.48 13.04
C GLU A 134 -7.67 -12.41 12.29
N ILE A 135 -8.31 -11.31 11.91
CA ILE A 135 -7.62 -10.19 11.26
C ILE A 135 -6.63 -9.52 12.23
N MET A 136 -6.99 -9.40 13.52
CA MET A 136 -6.07 -8.92 14.55
C MET A 136 -4.86 -9.86 14.73
N ARG A 137 -5.08 -11.19 14.70
CA ARG A 137 -3.99 -12.19 14.75
C ARG A 137 -3.05 -12.10 13.55
N LEU A 138 -3.62 -11.90 12.35
CA LEU A 138 -2.84 -11.78 11.10
C LEU A 138 -2.16 -10.41 10.95
N GLY A 139 -2.62 -9.39 11.66
CA GLY A 139 -2.10 -8.02 11.57
C GLY A 139 -2.31 -7.37 10.20
N THR A 140 -3.21 -7.90 9.37
CA THR A 140 -3.46 -7.37 8.03
C THR A 140 -4.87 -7.67 7.51
N THR A 141 -5.43 -6.75 6.74
CA THR A 141 -6.76 -6.87 6.09
C THR A 141 -6.68 -7.40 4.65
N LYS A 142 -5.47 -7.68 4.15
CA LYS A 142 -5.25 -8.14 2.78
C LYS A 142 -5.93 -9.49 2.54
N LYS A 143 -6.90 -9.52 1.61
CA LYS A 143 -7.68 -10.72 1.22
C LYS A 143 -6.78 -11.93 0.91
N ASN A 144 -5.68 -11.73 0.19
CA ASN A 144 -4.74 -12.81 -0.15
C ASN A 144 -4.06 -13.43 1.07
N VAL A 145 -3.68 -12.62 2.05
CA VAL A 145 -3.04 -13.08 3.28
C VAL A 145 -4.04 -13.87 4.11
N PHE A 146 -5.26 -13.36 4.29
CA PHE A 146 -6.34 -14.08 4.95
C PHE A 146 -6.65 -15.42 4.27
N MET A 147 -6.74 -15.46 2.94
CA MET A 147 -6.99 -16.71 2.21
C MET A 147 -5.89 -17.76 2.44
N SER A 148 -4.65 -17.33 2.63
CA SER A 148 -3.49 -18.23 2.74
C SER A 148 -3.21 -18.65 4.18
N GLN A 149 -3.32 -17.72 5.12
CA GLN A 149 -2.81 -17.84 6.49
C GLN A 149 -3.90 -17.92 7.57
N ARG A 150 -5.19 -17.87 7.21
CA ARG A 150 -6.27 -18.02 8.19
C ARG A 150 -6.24 -19.40 8.87
N ASN A 151 -6.72 -19.46 10.11
CA ASN A 151 -7.06 -20.71 10.76
C ASN A 151 -8.28 -21.33 10.06
N LYS A 152 -8.04 -22.37 9.27
CA LYS A 152 -9.06 -23.04 8.44
C LYS A 152 -10.05 -23.87 9.25
N ASP A 153 -9.70 -24.22 10.48
CA ASP A 153 -10.51 -25.07 11.35
C ASP A 153 -11.58 -24.25 12.08
N VAL A 154 -11.27 -22.98 12.38
CA VAL A 154 -12.13 -22.10 13.20
C VAL A 154 -12.80 -21.00 12.36
N VAL A 155 -12.10 -20.47 11.35
CA VAL A 155 -12.54 -19.24 10.66
C VAL A 155 -13.02 -19.54 9.23
N PRO A 156 -14.24 -19.11 8.87
CA PRO A 156 -14.76 -19.26 7.52
C PRO A 156 -13.89 -18.70 6.42
N SER A 157 -14.05 -19.30 5.23
CA SER A 157 -13.45 -18.79 4.01
C SER A 157 -14.01 -17.42 3.65
N VAL A 158 -13.23 -16.64 2.88
CA VAL A 158 -13.73 -15.36 2.35
C VAL A 158 -15.00 -15.56 1.53
N THR A 159 -15.05 -16.62 0.73
CA THR A 159 -16.23 -16.96 -0.08
C THR A 159 -17.46 -17.15 0.80
N TYR A 160 -17.33 -17.85 1.93
CA TYR A 160 -18.43 -18.04 2.87
C TYR A 160 -18.96 -16.71 3.40
N TYR A 161 -18.06 -15.84 3.89
CA TYR A 161 -18.45 -14.51 4.37
C TYR A 161 -19.14 -13.69 3.27
N GLU A 162 -18.59 -13.66 2.05
CA GLU A 162 -19.15 -12.90 0.93
C GLU A 162 -20.54 -13.41 0.52
N THR A 163 -20.76 -14.74 0.53
CA THR A 163 -22.06 -15.34 0.23
C THR A 163 -23.07 -15.17 1.36
N HIS A 164 -22.66 -15.32 2.62
CA HIS A 164 -23.53 -15.27 3.80
C HIS A 164 -24.06 -13.86 4.05
N PHE A 165 -23.16 -12.86 4.03
CA PHE A 165 -23.54 -11.46 4.25
C PHE A 165 -24.00 -10.75 2.97
N ASN A 166 -23.87 -11.39 1.80
CA ASN A 166 -24.13 -10.80 0.49
C ASN A 166 -23.43 -9.45 0.29
N MET A 167 -22.17 -9.36 0.73
CA MET A 167 -21.37 -8.13 0.73
C MET A 167 -19.96 -8.40 0.27
N ARG A 168 -19.28 -7.36 -0.23
CA ARG A 168 -17.86 -7.45 -0.59
C ARG A 168 -17.00 -7.51 0.67
N TRP A 169 -15.86 -8.21 0.61
CA TRP A 169 -14.89 -8.38 1.70
C TRP A 169 -14.67 -7.14 2.58
N ASN A 170 -14.34 -6.00 1.97
CA ASN A 170 -14.07 -4.78 2.72
C ASN A 170 -15.28 -4.26 3.51
N ARG A 171 -16.51 -4.47 3.03
CA ARG A 171 -17.73 -4.08 3.74
C ARG A 171 -17.99 -5.00 4.95
N ILE A 172 -17.66 -6.28 4.82
CA ILE A 172 -17.77 -7.26 5.91
C ILE A 172 -16.75 -6.95 7.02
N LEU A 173 -15.54 -6.53 6.66
CA LEU A 173 -14.55 -6.08 7.64
C LEU A 173 -15.02 -4.83 8.41
N LEU A 174 -15.81 -3.95 7.79
CA LEU A 174 -16.43 -2.83 8.51
C LEU A 174 -17.51 -3.29 9.49
N LEU A 175 -18.33 -4.25 9.07
CA LEU A 175 -19.34 -4.85 9.96
C LEU A 175 -18.69 -5.57 11.15
N SER A 176 -17.51 -6.16 10.97
CA SER A 176 -16.76 -6.76 12.08
C SER A 176 -16.05 -5.74 12.98
N GLY A 177 -16.22 -4.44 12.73
CA GLY A 177 -15.67 -3.37 13.56
C GLY A 177 -14.19 -3.09 13.31
N ILE A 178 -13.67 -3.44 12.13
CA ILE A 178 -12.33 -3.05 11.69
C ILE A 178 -12.42 -1.66 11.07
N SER A 179 -11.56 -0.73 11.52
CA SER A 179 -11.55 0.63 10.96
C SER A 179 -11.28 0.62 9.45
N LYS A 180 -11.93 1.52 8.71
CA LYS A 180 -11.78 1.69 7.27
C LYS A 180 -10.32 1.94 6.86
N ASP A 181 -9.51 2.55 7.72
CA ASP A 181 -8.11 2.89 7.42
C ASP A 181 -7.17 1.69 7.48
N ASN A 182 -7.59 0.63 8.16
CA ASN A 182 -6.87 -0.63 8.14
C ASN A 182 -7.14 -1.41 6.84
N LEU A 183 -8.12 -1.01 6.03
CA LEU A 183 -8.55 -1.73 4.82
C LEU A 183 -7.63 -1.42 3.63
N CYS A 184 -7.08 -2.47 3.03
CA CYS A 184 -6.30 -2.35 1.81
C CYS A 184 -7.22 -2.12 0.59
N GLY A 185 -6.99 -1.03 -0.15
CA GLY A 185 -7.68 -0.76 -1.43
C GLY A 185 -9.13 -0.29 -1.31
N PHE A 186 -9.53 0.30 -0.18
CA PHE A 186 -10.86 0.90 -0.03
C PHE A 186 -10.93 2.22 -0.82
N GLN A 187 -11.83 2.31 -1.79
CA GLN A 187 -12.13 3.56 -2.50
C GLN A 187 -13.30 4.25 -1.80
N TYR A 188 -13.06 5.47 -1.32
CA TYR A 188 -14.12 6.33 -0.83
C TYR A 188 -14.76 7.07 -2.00
N THR A 189 -16.06 7.30 -1.93
CA THR A 189 -16.77 8.25 -2.79
C THR A 189 -16.56 9.68 -2.30
N ARG A 190 -16.86 10.65 -3.16
CA ARG A 190 -16.73 12.08 -2.84
C ARG A 190 -17.66 12.46 -1.68
N GLU A 191 -18.86 11.93 -1.70
CA GLU A 191 -19.94 12.18 -0.75
C GLU A 191 -19.61 11.60 0.63
N GLU A 192 -19.04 10.39 0.68
CA GLU A 192 -18.61 9.77 1.93
C GLU A 192 -17.50 10.58 2.63
N LEU A 193 -16.55 11.15 1.88
CA LEU A 193 -15.50 11.99 2.46
C LEU A 193 -16.04 13.32 2.98
N ILE A 194 -17.04 13.89 2.32
CA ILE A 194 -17.75 15.10 2.80
C ILE A 194 -18.45 14.81 4.13
N GLN A 195 -19.20 13.70 4.18
CA GLN A 195 -19.93 13.29 5.39
C GLN A 195 -18.99 13.07 6.57
N ILE A 196 -17.85 12.41 6.35
CA ILE A 196 -16.82 12.21 7.38
C ILE A 196 -16.33 13.56 7.91
N LEU A 197 -16.02 14.52 7.04
CA LEU A 197 -15.56 15.84 7.50
C LEU A 197 -16.62 16.59 8.30
N GLN A 198 -17.90 16.47 7.94
CA GLN A 198 -19.02 17.08 8.67
C GLN A 198 -19.17 16.49 10.08
N GLU A 199 -19.13 15.16 10.20
CA GLU A 199 -19.20 14.45 11.49
C GLU A 199 -18.05 14.86 12.40
N LEU A 200 -16.83 14.88 11.87
CA LEU A 200 -15.64 15.33 12.60
C LEU A 200 -15.78 16.79 13.05
N HIS A 201 -16.36 17.65 12.21
CA HIS A 201 -16.57 19.04 12.57
C HIS A 201 -17.56 19.20 13.73
N THR A 202 -18.63 18.40 13.74
CA THR A 202 -19.60 18.35 14.84
C THR A 202 -18.97 17.82 16.13
N GLU A 203 -18.15 16.77 16.05
CA GLU A 203 -17.50 16.16 17.22
C GLU A 203 -16.49 17.10 17.90
N PHE A 204 -15.62 17.76 17.11
CA PHE A 204 -14.54 18.58 17.66
C PHE A 204 -14.89 20.06 17.80
N GLY A 205 -16.03 20.50 17.27
CA GLY A 205 -16.47 21.91 17.27
C GLY A 205 -15.54 22.86 16.49
N LYS A 206 -14.57 22.33 15.74
CA LYS A 206 -13.56 23.05 14.96
C LYS A 206 -13.26 22.28 13.67
N ALA A 207 -12.60 22.93 12.71
CA ALA A 207 -12.17 22.24 11.49
C ALA A 207 -11.21 21.09 11.85
N PRO A 208 -11.45 19.86 11.37
CA PRO A 208 -10.63 18.71 11.74
C PRO A 208 -9.18 18.91 11.35
N SER A 209 -8.28 18.86 12.35
CA SER A 209 -6.83 18.96 12.12
C SER A 209 -6.25 17.61 11.68
N GLN A 210 -5.01 17.62 11.19
CA GLN A 210 -4.30 16.37 10.86
C GLN A 210 -4.22 15.41 12.05
N LYS A 211 -4.03 15.93 13.27
CA LYS A 211 -3.99 15.10 14.48
C LYS A 211 -5.35 14.47 14.80
N ASN A 212 -6.45 15.18 14.54
CA ASN A 212 -7.80 14.63 14.70
C ASN A 212 -8.07 13.51 13.68
N LEU A 213 -7.63 13.70 12.43
CA LEU A 213 -7.73 12.66 11.41
C LEU A 213 -6.94 11.41 11.82
N GLU A 214 -5.67 11.57 12.24
CA GLU A 214 -4.80 10.46 12.66
C GLU A 214 -5.34 9.73 13.90
N GLN A 215 -5.92 10.45 14.87
CA GLN A 215 -6.55 9.86 16.05
C GLN A 215 -7.71 8.92 15.70
N LEU A 216 -8.42 9.21 14.60
CA LEU A 216 -9.56 8.43 14.12
C LEU A 216 -9.17 7.49 12.96
N GLY A 217 -7.88 7.40 12.67
CA GLY A 217 -7.28 6.51 11.67
C GLY A 217 -7.20 7.11 10.26
N TYR A 218 -7.87 8.23 9.98
CA TYR A 218 -7.96 8.77 8.62
C TYR A 218 -6.64 9.35 8.11
N SER A 219 -6.22 8.91 6.93
CA SER A 219 -5.09 9.53 6.23
C SER A 219 -5.53 10.78 5.48
N ARG A 220 -4.81 11.89 5.70
CA ARG A 220 -5.00 13.16 4.97
C ARG A 220 -4.92 12.99 3.45
N HIS A 221 -4.16 12.00 2.98
CA HIS A 221 -3.95 11.75 1.54
C HIS A 221 -5.24 11.34 0.80
N ILE A 222 -6.20 10.74 1.50
CA ILE A 222 -7.48 10.31 0.92
C ILE A 222 -8.26 11.55 0.44
N PHE A 223 -8.31 12.59 1.28
CA PHE A 223 -8.97 13.85 0.97
C PHE A 223 -8.21 14.65 -0.10
N THR A 224 -6.88 14.73 -0.02
CA THR A 224 -6.09 15.48 -1.01
C THR A 224 -6.16 14.84 -2.39
N ASN A 225 -6.17 13.51 -2.50
CA ASN A 225 -6.29 12.85 -3.79
C ASN A 225 -7.65 13.10 -4.46
N MET A 226 -8.73 13.21 -3.67
CA MET A 226 -10.09 13.37 -4.21
C MET A 226 -10.50 14.83 -4.46
N PHE A 227 -10.00 15.76 -3.65
CA PHE A 227 -10.35 17.18 -3.69
C PHE A 227 -9.18 18.07 -4.12
N GLN A 228 -8.07 17.47 -4.58
CA GLN A 228 -6.77 18.09 -4.92
C GLN A 228 -6.03 18.67 -3.70
N ASN A 229 -6.74 19.28 -2.77
CA ASN A 229 -6.20 19.77 -1.52
C ASN A 229 -7.21 19.57 -0.36
N TYR A 230 -6.71 19.61 0.87
CA TYR A 230 -7.55 19.39 2.06
C TYR A 230 -8.53 20.54 2.32
N ASN A 231 -8.16 21.78 1.98
CA ASN A 231 -9.03 22.95 2.18
C ASN A 231 -10.28 22.89 1.28
N ASN A 232 -10.15 22.39 0.05
CA ASN A 232 -11.23 22.14 -0.88
C ASN A 232 -12.17 21.06 -0.33
N ALA A 233 -11.62 20.03 0.34
CA ALA A 233 -12.42 19.02 1.01
C ALA A 233 -13.24 19.65 2.15
N LEU A 234 -12.64 20.55 2.95
CA LEU A 234 -13.35 21.31 3.99
C LEU A 234 -14.44 22.22 3.39
N ILE A 235 -14.14 22.95 2.31
CA ILE A 235 -15.11 23.80 1.61
C ILE A 235 -16.27 22.97 1.06
N ALA A 236 -15.99 21.82 0.46
CA ALA A 236 -17.03 20.90 -0.04
C ALA A 236 -17.90 20.35 1.10
N ALA A 237 -17.35 20.25 2.31
CA ALA A 237 -18.08 19.88 3.52
C ALA A 237 -18.81 21.04 4.20
N GLY A 238 -18.70 22.27 3.69
CA GLY A 238 -19.29 23.47 4.29
C GLY A 238 -18.51 24.00 5.50
N ILE A 239 -17.25 23.58 5.67
CA ILE A 239 -16.39 23.95 6.79
C ILE A 239 -15.40 25.02 6.33
N THR A 240 -15.37 26.16 7.03
CA THR A 240 -14.42 27.24 6.72
C THR A 240 -12.99 26.84 7.11
N PRO A 241 -12.04 26.76 6.16
CA PRO A 241 -10.65 26.41 6.47
C PRO A 241 -9.96 27.52 7.27
N MET A 242 -9.18 27.14 8.28
CA MET A 242 -8.50 28.07 9.19
C MET A 242 -7.38 28.87 8.50
N ASN A 243 -6.73 28.26 7.49
CA ASN A 243 -5.75 28.92 6.64
C ASN A 243 -6.41 29.28 5.31
N LYS A 244 -6.59 30.58 5.05
CA LYS A 244 -7.04 31.07 3.74
C LYS A 244 -6.06 30.56 2.69
N THR A 245 -6.55 29.83 1.69
CA THR A 245 -5.76 29.59 0.46
C THR A 245 -5.39 30.96 -0.12
N PRO A 246 -4.19 31.15 -0.67
CA PRO A 246 -3.87 32.37 -1.40
C PRO A 246 -4.97 32.58 -2.44
N GLU A 247 -5.56 33.77 -2.49
CA GLU A 247 -6.51 34.11 -3.55
C GLU A 247 -5.87 33.81 -4.90
N VAL A 248 -6.62 33.15 -5.79
CA VAL A 248 -6.15 32.93 -7.16
C VAL A 248 -5.98 34.32 -7.78
N VAL A 249 -4.72 34.75 -7.89
CA VAL A 249 -4.36 36.08 -8.37
C VAL A 249 -4.65 36.12 -9.86
N LYS A 250 -5.77 36.75 -10.24
CA LYS A 250 -6.18 36.92 -11.65
C LYS A 250 -5.33 37.95 -12.39
N ALA A 251 -4.60 38.79 -11.65
CA ALA A 251 -3.81 39.89 -12.21
C ALA A 251 -2.51 39.40 -12.88
N THR A 252 -2.12 40.07 -13.97
CA THR A 252 -0.84 39.84 -14.65
C THR A 252 0.34 40.36 -13.83
N ASP A 253 1.57 40.04 -14.23
CA ASP A 253 2.77 40.56 -13.56
C ASP A 253 2.84 42.10 -13.69
N GLU A 254 2.45 42.66 -14.82
CA GLU A 254 2.44 44.11 -15.06
C GLU A 254 1.38 44.81 -14.20
N GLU A 255 0.18 44.25 -14.12
CA GLU A 255 -0.90 44.79 -13.29
C GLU A 255 -0.54 44.77 -11.80
N LEU A 256 0.05 43.66 -11.32
CA LEU A 256 0.52 43.57 -9.94
C LEU A 256 1.64 44.57 -9.65
N LEU A 257 2.57 44.74 -10.57
CA LEU A 257 3.65 45.70 -10.40
C LEU A 257 3.11 47.13 -10.31
N GLN A 258 2.15 47.49 -11.17
CA GLN A 258 1.51 48.80 -11.14
C GLN A 258 0.72 49.03 -9.84
N MET A 259 -0.05 48.03 -9.39
CA MET A 259 -0.77 48.09 -8.11
C MET A 259 0.18 48.35 -6.93
N TYR A 260 1.34 47.70 -6.92
CA TYR A 260 2.35 47.90 -5.88
C TYR A 260 2.96 49.31 -5.91
N VAL A 261 3.22 49.83 -7.12
CA VAL A 261 3.74 51.20 -7.33
C VAL A 261 2.72 52.23 -6.84
N ASP A 262 1.46 52.11 -7.25
CA ASP A 262 0.39 53.04 -6.88
C ASP A 262 0.19 53.07 -5.36
N PHE A 263 0.15 51.89 -4.73
CA PHE A 263 0.03 51.77 -3.28
C PHE A 263 1.23 52.36 -2.54
N SER A 264 2.44 52.14 -3.04
CA SER A 264 3.66 52.72 -2.45
C SER A 264 3.71 54.25 -2.63
N ASN A 265 3.23 54.77 -3.77
CA ASN A 265 3.09 56.21 -4.01
C ASN A 265 2.08 56.85 -3.04
N CYS A 266 0.95 56.19 -2.78
CA CYS A 266 -0.01 56.64 -1.76
C CYS A 266 0.60 56.69 -0.35
N LEU A 267 1.55 55.81 -0.03
CA LEU A 267 2.26 55.81 1.25
C LEU A 267 3.47 56.77 1.29
N GLY A 268 3.88 57.32 0.13
CA GLY A 268 5.09 58.13 -0.01
C GLY A 268 6.40 57.37 0.17
N GLN A 269 6.35 56.04 0.24
CA GLN A 269 7.51 55.16 0.44
C GLN A 269 7.21 53.74 -0.05
N ALA A 270 8.27 52.95 -0.30
CA ALA A 270 8.12 51.55 -0.68
C ALA A 270 7.32 50.78 0.39
N ALA A 271 6.18 50.20 -0.01
CA ALA A 271 5.31 49.50 0.91
C ALA A 271 6.02 48.28 1.54
N THR A 272 5.97 48.19 2.87
CA THR A 272 6.53 47.09 3.65
C THR A 272 5.60 45.88 3.67
N THR A 273 6.13 44.69 3.96
CA THR A 273 5.36 43.46 4.13
C THR A 273 4.20 43.63 5.12
N LYS A 274 4.44 44.35 6.22
CA LYS A 274 3.42 44.61 7.25
C LYS A 274 2.28 45.46 6.68
N GLN A 275 2.60 46.56 6.00
CA GLN A 275 1.61 47.47 5.39
C GLN A 275 0.78 46.79 4.29
N LEU A 276 1.40 45.91 3.49
CA LEU A 276 0.68 45.11 2.50
C LEU A 276 -0.27 44.11 3.14
N ASN A 277 0.15 43.45 4.22
CA ASN A 277 -0.68 42.45 4.90
C ASN A 277 -1.83 43.07 5.72
N GLU A 278 -1.71 44.33 6.13
CA GLU A 278 -2.74 45.07 6.87
C GLU A 278 -3.74 45.79 5.95
N SER A 279 -3.42 45.94 4.67
CA SER A 279 -4.27 46.63 3.69
C SER A 279 -5.31 45.70 3.08
N HIS A 280 -6.52 46.24 2.88
CA HIS A 280 -7.61 45.55 2.17
C HIS A 280 -7.71 45.97 0.70
N ASN A 281 -6.95 47.00 0.29
CA ASN A 281 -7.02 47.60 -1.05
C ASN A 281 -5.96 47.05 -2.01
N ILE A 282 -5.11 46.13 -1.55
CA ILE A 282 -4.04 45.52 -2.33
C ILE A 282 -3.85 44.07 -1.87
N TYR A 283 -3.26 43.24 -2.73
CA TYR A 283 -2.88 41.88 -2.38
C TYR A 283 -1.85 41.84 -1.24
N ASN A 284 -1.81 40.71 -0.54
CA ASN A 284 -0.85 40.51 0.54
C ASN A 284 0.60 40.44 0.02
N ALA A 285 1.56 40.57 0.94
CA ALA A 285 2.97 40.53 0.58
C ALA A 285 3.40 39.19 -0.03
N ASP A 286 2.75 38.09 0.34
CA ASP A 286 3.05 36.75 -0.16
C ASP A 286 2.74 36.60 -1.65
N VAL A 287 1.65 37.20 -2.13
CA VAL A 287 1.27 37.23 -3.56
C VAL A 287 2.36 37.89 -4.38
N PHE A 288 2.86 39.06 -3.94
CA PHE A 288 3.95 39.73 -4.65
C PHE A 288 5.28 38.99 -4.51
N ALA A 289 5.61 38.48 -3.32
CA ALA A 289 6.83 37.73 -3.11
C ALA A 289 6.90 36.48 -4.01
N LEU A 290 5.77 35.79 -4.20
CA LEU A 290 5.67 34.60 -5.04
C LEU A 290 5.83 34.90 -6.54
N ARG A 291 5.31 36.05 -7.02
CA ARG A 291 5.39 36.44 -8.43
C ARG A 291 6.73 37.07 -8.82
N PHE A 292 7.33 37.86 -7.93
CA PHE A 292 8.52 38.66 -8.24
C PHE A 292 9.82 38.13 -7.63
N GLY A 293 9.79 36.98 -6.94
CA GLY A 293 10.97 36.37 -6.34
C GLY A 293 11.41 37.03 -5.02
N GLY A 294 10.46 37.67 -4.33
CA GLY A 294 10.66 38.33 -3.04
C GLY A 294 10.46 39.84 -3.08
N MET A 295 10.17 40.42 -1.91
CA MET A 295 9.83 41.85 -1.77
C MET A 295 10.95 42.80 -2.22
N LEU A 296 12.21 42.42 -2.02
CA LEU A 296 13.35 43.22 -2.47
C LEU A 296 13.41 43.32 -3.99
N GLU A 297 13.06 42.24 -4.69
CA GLU A 297 13.13 42.19 -6.15
C GLU A 297 11.92 42.87 -6.78
N LEU A 298 10.73 42.73 -6.18
CA LEU A 298 9.56 43.55 -6.48
C LEU A 298 9.89 45.04 -6.39
N GLN A 299 10.51 45.46 -5.30
CA GLN A 299 10.87 46.86 -5.05
C GLN A 299 11.86 47.40 -6.10
N LYS A 300 12.87 46.62 -6.47
CA LYS A 300 13.78 46.98 -7.57
C LYS A 300 13.05 47.13 -8.91
N ARG A 301 12.19 46.16 -9.25
CA ARG A 301 11.39 46.20 -10.50
C ARG A 301 10.42 47.38 -10.52
N ALA A 302 9.91 47.77 -9.35
CA ALA A 302 9.06 48.94 -9.17
C ALA A 302 9.84 50.27 -9.19
N GLY A 303 11.18 50.25 -9.29
CA GLY A 303 12.02 51.45 -9.21
C GLY A 303 12.07 52.09 -7.82
N LEU A 304 11.60 51.38 -6.79
CA LEU A 304 11.52 51.86 -5.41
C LEU A 304 12.66 51.25 -4.59
N VAL A 305 13.73 52.01 -4.35
CA VAL A 305 14.86 51.52 -3.54
C VAL A 305 14.48 51.56 -2.06
N SER A 306 14.43 50.40 -1.42
CA SER A 306 14.23 50.29 0.03
C SER A 306 15.41 50.87 0.80
N THR A 307 15.13 51.87 1.65
CA THR A 307 16.10 52.46 2.60
C THR A 307 16.31 51.59 3.84
N TYR A 308 15.55 50.50 4.01
CA TYR A 308 15.70 49.56 5.12
C TYR A 308 16.65 48.43 4.76
N GLY A 309 17.94 48.75 4.67
CA GLY A 309 18.98 47.72 4.75
C GLY A 309 18.89 47.02 6.10
N THR A 310 18.70 45.69 6.11
CA THR A 310 18.99 44.88 7.30
C THR A 310 20.41 45.23 7.74
N ARG A 311 20.59 45.81 8.94
CA ARG A 311 21.92 46.01 9.52
C ARG A 311 22.66 44.68 9.44
N LYS A 312 23.72 44.61 8.64
CA LYS A 312 24.56 43.41 8.54
C LYS A 312 25.14 43.17 9.94
N SER A 313 24.69 42.12 10.62
CA SER A 313 25.14 41.77 11.97
C SER A 313 26.63 41.36 12.01
N TYR A 314 27.23 41.05 10.85
CA TYR A 314 28.62 40.61 10.73
C TYR A 314 29.27 41.21 9.47
N SER A 315 30.56 41.51 9.54
CA SER A 315 31.42 41.82 8.39
C SER A 315 32.49 40.73 8.24
N LYS A 316 33.05 40.57 7.03
CA LYS A 316 34.15 39.61 6.80
C LYS A 316 35.33 39.89 7.73
N GLN A 317 35.75 41.16 7.84
CA GLN A 317 36.80 41.60 8.76
C GLN A 317 36.46 41.33 10.24
N GLY A 318 35.23 41.59 10.67
CA GLY A 318 34.81 41.33 12.06
C GLY A 318 34.77 39.84 12.41
N LEU A 319 34.51 38.97 11.42
CA LEU A 319 34.61 37.52 11.58
C LEU A 319 36.07 37.04 11.56
N ALA A 320 36.92 37.65 10.72
CA ALA A 320 38.35 37.37 10.69
C ALA A 320 39.02 37.69 12.03
N GLU A 321 38.75 38.86 12.62
CA GLU A 321 39.27 39.24 13.94
C GLU A 321 38.83 38.29 15.06
N LYS A 322 37.59 37.80 15.00
CA LYS A 322 37.12 36.77 15.94
C LYS A 322 37.86 35.45 15.74
N LEU A 323 38.10 35.03 14.50
CA LEU A 323 38.86 33.82 14.20
C LEU A 323 40.33 33.94 14.63
N LYS A 324 40.97 35.10 14.43
CA LYS A 324 42.34 35.37 14.92
C LYS A 324 42.44 35.24 16.45
N ARG A 325 41.45 35.77 17.19
CA ARG A 325 41.38 35.61 18.66
C ARG A 325 41.24 34.15 19.06
N VAL A 326 40.34 33.41 18.41
CA VAL A 326 40.13 31.98 18.66
C VAL A 326 41.40 31.18 18.36
N TYR A 327 42.12 31.52 17.29
CA TYR A 327 43.39 30.89 16.92
C TYR A 327 44.48 31.11 17.98
N LYS A 328 44.66 32.37 18.42
CA LYS A 328 45.62 32.74 19.47
C LYS A 328 45.31 32.07 20.81
N LEU A 329 44.04 32.02 21.21
CA LEU A 329 43.61 31.42 22.49
C LEU A 329 43.81 29.90 22.55
N ASN A 330 43.67 29.21 21.41
CA ASN A 330 43.76 27.74 21.36
C ASN A 330 45.13 27.24 20.86
N GLY A 331 46.08 28.13 20.59
CA GLY A 331 47.41 27.76 20.07
C GLY A 331 47.38 27.12 18.68
N GLY A 332 46.33 27.35 17.89
CA GLY A 332 46.17 26.75 16.56
C GLY A 332 44.72 26.62 16.08
N ARG A 333 44.55 25.90 14.97
CA ARG A 333 43.24 25.61 14.37
C ARG A 333 42.36 24.83 15.34
N ILE A 334 41.06 25.14 15.37
CA ILE A 334 40.07 24.34 16.10
C ILE A 334 39.10 23.61 15.17
N PRO A 335 38.58 22.43 15.57
CA PRO A 335 37.61 21.70 14.78
C PRO A 335 36.27 22.44 14.68
N ILE A 336 35.56 22.29 13.56
CA ILE A 336 34.30 23.00 13.23
C ILE A 336 33.28 22.97 14.38
N ARG A 337 33.16 21.84 15.07
CA ARG A 337 32.20 21.64 16.17
C ARG A 337 32.44 22.59 17.34
N ARG A 338 33.69 22.98 17.59
CA ARG A 338 34.09 23.88 18.69
C ARG A 338 33.94 25.36 18.36
N LEU A 339 33.70 25.75 17.10
CA LEU A 339 33.46 27.15 16.72
C LEU A 339 32.22 27.73 17.41
N LYS A 340 31.23 26.88 17.69
CA LYS A 340 29.99 27.29 18.37
C LYS A 340 30.23 27.79 19.80
N ASP A 341 31.24 27.23 20.48
CA ASP A 341 31.64 27.62 21.84
C ASP A 341 32.13 29.08 21.89
N PHE A 342 32.57 29.62 20.74
CA PHE A 342 33.03 31.00 20.58
C PHE A 342 31.99 31.90 19.88
N GLY A 343 30.73 31.44 19.78
CA GLY A 343 29.65 32.19 19.12
C GLY A 343 29.84 32.33 17.61
N LEU A 344 30.62 31.44 16.99
CA LEU A 344 30.86 31.41 15.54
C LEU A 344 30.09 30.26 14.90
N CYS A 345 29.37 30.55 13.82
CA CYS A 345 28.65 29.56 13.04
C CYS A 345 29.38 29.27 11.73
N ALA A 346 29.64 27.99 11.44
CA ALA A 346 30.38 27.56 10.26
C ALA A 346 29.72 28.01 8.94
N SER A 347 28.40 27.97 8.85
CA SER A 347 27.66 28.43 7.66
C SER A 347 27.79 29.94 7.46
N THR A 348 27.83 30.73 8.54
CA THR A 348 28.11 32.17 8.47
C THR A 348 29.53 32.44 8.00
N LEU A 349 30.53 31.70 8.47
CA LEU A 349 31.91 31.84 8.02
C LEU A 349 32.06 31.49 6.53
N MET A 350 31.58 30.31 6.11
CA MET A 350 31.61 29.86 4.72
C MET A 350 30.95 30.87 3.77
N ARG A 351 29.83 31.45 4.16
CA ARG A 351 29.11 32.47 3.38
C ARG A 351 29.92 33.78 3.22
N TYR A 352 30.62 34.23 4.26
CA TYR A 352 31.36 35.50 4.22
C TYR A 352 32.76 35.37 3.62
N PHE A 353 33.38 34.19 3.72
CA PHE A 353 34.68 33.86 3.12
C PHE A 353 34.55 33.21 1.73
N GLN A 354 33.32 33.01 1.24
CA GLN A 354 33.01 32.48 -0.10
C GLN A 354 33.67 31.11 -0.39
N THR A 355 33.75 30.26 0.62
CA THR A 355 34.29 28.90 0.49
C THR A 355 33.41 27.90 1.23
N THR A 356 33.40 26.66 0.76
CA THR A 356 32.74 25.52 1.40
C THR A 356 33.66 24.75 2.34
N LYS A 357 34.97 25.08 2.38
CA LYS A 357 35.96 24.36 3.19
C LYS A 357 36.48 25.24 4.33
N ILE A 358 36.29 24.80 5.57
CA ILE A 358 36.80 25.52 6.75
C ILE A 358 38.33 25.67 6.74
N ASN A 359 39.04 24.72 6.12
CA ASN A 359 40.50 24.73 6.07
C ASN A 359 41.02 25.90 5.23
N GLU A 360 40.36 26.23 4.13
CA GLU A 360 40.72 27.38 3.28
C GLU A 360 40.53 28.70 4.05
N ILE A 361 39.50 28.78 4.90
CA ILE A 361 39.29 29.92 5.81
C ILE A 361 40.43 30.01 6.82
N TRP A 362 40.85 28.89 7.43
CA TRP A 362 41.97 28.89 8.37
C TRP A 362 43.29 29.29 7.72
N GLU A 363 43.55 28.85 6.49
CA GLU A 363 44.73 29.26 5.72
C GLU A 363 44.74 30.76 5.42
N GLU A 364 43.59 31.36 5.10
CA GLU A 364 43.45 32.81 4.92
C GLU A 364 43.73 33.57 6.23
N ILE A 365 43.19 33.10 7.36
CA ILE A 365 43.43 33.69 8.68
C ILE A 365 44.89 33.55 9.12
N GLU A 366 45.53 32.40 8.85
CA GLU A 366 46.95 32.19 9.17
C GLU A 366 47.85 33.12 8.37
N LYS A 367 47.56 33.34 7.08
CA LYS A 367 48.29 34.31 6.24
C LYS A 367 48.15 35.73 6.78
N GLU A 368 46.94 36.13 7.19
CA GLU A 368 46.72 37.43 7.81
C GLU A 368 47.47 37.58 9.14
N ILE A 369 47.47 36.55 10.01
CA ILE A 369 48.22 36.57 11.27
C ILE A 369 49.72 36.70 11.02
N MET A 370 50.26 36.00 10.02
CA MET A 370 51.67 36.10 9.66
C MET A 370 52.03 37.50 9.14
N HIS A 371 51.16 38.10 8.33
CA HIS A 371 51.33 39.47 7.83
C HIS A 371 51.28 40.52 8.96
N ASP A 372 50.33 40.37 9.89
CA ASP A 372 50.20 41.23 11.07
C ASP A 372 51.44 41.14 11.98
N ASN A 373 52.01 39.95 12.15
CA ASN A 373 53.22 39.75 12.96
C ASN A 373 54.49 40.28 12.30
N GLN A 374 54.52 40.37 10.96
CA GLN A 374 55.66 40.90 10.20
C GLN A 374 55.66 42.43 10.22
N SER A 375 54.47 43.06 10.14
CA SER A 375 54.27 44.52 10.26
C SER A 375 54.55 45.08 11.67
N LEU A 376 54.67 44.23 12.69
CA LEU A 376 55.02 44.62 14.08
C LEU A 376 56.53 44.52 14.38
N ARG A 377 57.33 43.99 13.43
CA ARG A 377 58.79 43.82 13.56
C ARG A 377 59.61 44.79 12.71
N GLU A 378 58.94 45.53 11.84
CA GLU A 378 59.44 46.74 11.15
C GLU A 378 59.04 47.97 11.95
#